data_AF-A0A2E8LI28-F1
#
_entry.id   AF-A0A2E8LI28-F1
#
_cell.length_a   1.000
_cell.length_b   1.000
_cell.length_c   1.000
_cell.angle_alpha   90.00
_cell.angle_beta   90.00
_cell.angle_gamma   90.00
#
_symmetry.space_group_name_H-M   'P 1'
#
loop_
_entity.id
_entity.type
_entity.pdbx_description
1 polymer ?
#
loop_
_entity_poly.entity_id
_entity_poly.type
_entity_poly.pdbx_seq_one_letter_code
_entity_poly.pdbx_strand_id
1 'polypeptide(L)'
;GQGHTDGDTFVVFPSAGAMHTGDMFQRMTSGFPFIDVANGNGSALEFGATLERAVAGISGVDTVIPGHNTWVVDWTDFVAFTGFYNDMLDQVRASHAAGRSAEEAAEAYRVPAAFSQFPAPPENVQRAVGWVYDEL
;
A
#
# COMPACT_ATOMS: atom_id res chain seq x y z
N GLY A 1 -8.93 10.35 0.36
CA GLY A 1 -9.68 9.14 0.73
C GLY A 1 -8.98 8.50 1.88
N GLN A 2 -9.68 7.66 2.65
CA GLN A 2 -9.04 6.98 3.77
C GLN A 2 -8.02 5.95 3.27
N GLY A 3 -6.89 5.86 3.95
CA GLY A 3 -5.78 4.98 3.63
C GLY A 3 -4.71 5.11 4.71
N HIS A 4 -3.61 5.80 4.42
CA HIS A 4 -2.56 6.09 5.38
C HIS A 4 -3.09 6.91 6.56
N THR A 5 -3.93 7.92 6.27
CA THR A 5 -4.75 8.70 7.19
C THR A 5 -6.21 8.69 6.70
N ASP A 6 -7.11 9.49 7.26
CA ASP A 6 -8.48 9.66 6.74
C ASP A 6 -8.62 10.77 5.67
N GLY A 7 -7.53 11.51 5.40
CA GLY A 7 -7.50 12.67 4.51
C GLY A 7 -6.60 12.55 3.28
N ASP A 8 -6.12 11.35 2.92
CA ASP A 8 -5.05 11.20 1.93
C ASP A 8 -5.44 11.72 0.53
N THR A 9 -4.51 12.41 -0.11
CA THR A 9 -4.77 13.10 -1.39
C THR A 9 -3.66 12.82 -2.39
N PHE A 10 -4.05 12.52 -3.63
CA PHE A 10 -3.17 12.48 -4.78
C PHE A 10 -3.21 13.83 -5.51
N VAL A 11 -2.05 14.43 -5.77
CA VAL A 11 -1.95 15.71 -6.49
C VAL A 11 -1.34 15.45 -7.86
N VAL A 12 -2.10 15.71 -8.92
CA VAL A 12 -1.67 15.52 -10.31
C VAL A 12 -1.24 16.86 -10.92
N PHE A 13 -0.13 16.84 -11.66
CA PHE A 13 0.44 17.95 -12.42
C PHE A 13 0.36 17.63 -13.91
N PRO A 14 -0.76 17.91 -14.60
CA PRO A 14 -1.01 17.39 -15.95
C PRO A 14 0.04 17.81 -16.98
N SER A 15 0.49 19.07 -16.95
CA SER A 15 1.51 19.57 -17.88
C SER A 15 2.88 18.90 -17.71
N ALA A 16 3.14 18.33 -16.54
CA ALA A 16 4.39 17.64 -16.23
C ALA A 16 4.26 16.11 -16.32
N GLY A 17 3.07 15.56 -16.57
CA GLY A 17 2.85 14.12 -16.53
C GLY A 17 3.15 13.48 -15.17
N ALA A 18 3.00 14.24 -14.07
CA ALA A 18 3.48 13.83 -12.75
C ALA A 18 2.38 13.76 -11.68
N MET A 19 2.55 12.90 -10.68
CA MET A 19 1.68 12.81 -9.50
C MET A 19 2.47 12.73 -8.20
N HIS A 20 2.09 13.52 -7.19
CA HIS A 20 2.56 13.35 -5.82
C HIS A 20 1.55 12.52 -5.01
N THR A 21 2.00 11.46 -4.35
CA THR A 21 1.13 10.50 -3.64
C THR A 21 0.97 10.79 -2.16
N GLY A 22 1.89 11.58 -1.59
CA GLY A 22 2.07 11.61 -0.15
C GLY A 22 2.37 10.20 0.35
N ASP A 23 1.85 9.87 1.52
CA ASP A 23 2.16 8.62 2.20
C ASP A 23 1.28 7.42 1.77
N MET A 24 0.41 7.62 0.78
CA MET A 24 -0.20 6.48 0.06
C MET A 24 0.83 5.66 -0.71
N PHE A 25 1.97 6.27 -1.07
CA PHE A 25 3.15 5.56 -1.50
C PHE A 25 4.37 6.28 -0.92
N GLN A 26 4.80 5.86 0.27
CA GLN A 26 5.83 6.55 1.03
C GLN A 26 7.19 6.41 0.36
N ARG A 27 7.65 5.17 0.19
CA ARG A 27 8.99 4.84 -0.27
C ARG A 27 9.02 3.52 -1.02
N MET A 28 9.77 3.46 -2.11
CA MET A 28 9.97 2.20 -2.84
C MET A 28 10.86 1.22 -2.08
N THR A 29 11.87 1.74 -1.37
CA THR A 29 12.92 0.94 -0.71
C THR A 29 12.52 0.36 0.65
N SER A 30 11.39 0.78 1.22
CA SER A 30 10.85 0.23 2.46
C SER A 30 9.78 -0.83 2.22
N GLY A 31 9.21 -0.89 1.00
CA GLY A 31 8.35 -1.95 0.48
C GLY A 31 6.97 -2.08 1.14
N PHE A 32 6.89 -2.26 2.45
CA PHE A 32 5.63 -2.31 3.20
C PHE A 32 5.18 -0.91 3.66
N PRO A 33 3.93 -0.50 3.37
CA PRO A 33 3.42 0.78 3.85
C PRO A 33 3.27 0.81 5.36
N PHE A 34 3.51 1.98 5.94
CA PHE A 34 3.04 2.31 7.27
C PHE A 34 1.69 3.03 7.16
N ILE A 35 0.74 2.65 8.01
CA ILE A 35 -0.61 3.22 8.06
C ILE A 35 -0.77 3.85 9.45
N ASP A 36 -1.09 5.13 9.50
CA ASP A 36 -1.21 5.86 10.76
C ASP A 36 -2.60 5.66 11.37
N VAL A 37 -2.90 4.42 11.75
CA VAL A 37 -4.17 4.05 12.39
C VAL A 37 -4.38 4.84 13.68
N ALA A 38 -3.33 4.97 14.51
CA ALA A 38 -3.43 5.54 15.85
C ALA A 38 -3.59 7.07 15.86
N ASN A 39 -2.92 7.81 14.97
CA ASN A 39 -2.95 9.28 14.99
C ASN A 39 -3.69 9.89 13.80
N GLY A 40 -3.77 9.17 12.69
CA GLY A 40 -4.34 9.66 11.43
C GLY A 40 -5.67 9.03 11.06
N ASN A 41 -6.23 8.14 11.90
CA ASN A 41 -7.44 7.38 11.60
C ASN A 41 -7.34 6.64 10.24
N GLY A 42 -6.13 6.17 9.92
CA GLY A 42 -5.87 5.35 8.73
C GLY A 42 -6.60 4.01 8.78
N SER A 43 -6.81 3.40 7.62
CA SER A 43 -7.41 2.07 7.48
C SER A 43 -6.62 1.20 6.51
N ALA A 44 -6.29 -0.01 6.93
CA ALA A 44 -5.60 -1.01 6.13
C ALA A 44 -6.48 -1.55 4.99
N LEU A 45 -7.77 -1.76 5.22
CA LEU A 45 -8.68 -2.17 4.16
C LEU A 45 -8.91 -1.06 3.13
N GLU A 46 -9.17 0.18 3.57
CA GLU A 46 -9.38 1.31 2.67
C GLU A 46 -8.10 1.75 1.95
N PHE A 47 -6.90 1.50 2.52
CA PHE A 47 -5.63 1.77 1.84
C PHE A 47 -5.56 1.07 0.49
N GLY A 48 -5.87 -0.24 0.46
CA GLY A 48 -5.89 -1.03 -0.77
C GLY A 48 -6.91 -0.52 -1.78
N ALA A 49 -8.15 -0.27 -1.33
CA ALA A 49 -9.22 0.25 -2.20
C ALA A 49 -8.91 1.67 -2.72
N THR A 50 -8.29 2.54 -1.92
CA THR A 50 -7.87 3.88 -2.34
C THR A 50 -6.78 3.83 -3.40
N LEU A 51 -5.82 2.91 -3.29
CA LEU A 51 -4.80 2.70 -4.33
C LEU A 51 -5.42 2.22 -5.65
N GLU A 52 -6.32 1.25 -5.60
CA GLU A 52 -7.03 0.76 -6.81
C GLU A 52 -7.83 1.88 -7.48
N ARG A 53 -8.55 2.70 -6.70
CA ARG A 53 -9.27 3.86 -7.21
C ARG A 53 -8.33 4.87 -7.87
N ALA A 54 -7.15 5.10 -7.31
CA ALA A 54 -6.15 6.00 -7.88
C ALA A 54 -5.62 5.46 -9.22
N VAL A 55 -5.23 4.18 -9.28
CA VAL A 55 -4.75 3.54 -10.51
C VAL A 55 -5.82 3.53 -11.61
N ALA A 56 -7.09 3.30 -11.26
CA ALA A 56 -8.18 3.27 -12.22
C ALA A 56 -8.62 4.67 -12.69
N GLY A 57 -8.50 5.68 -11.83
CA GLY A 57 -9.04 7.02 -12.08
C GLY A 57 -8.04 8.03 -12.65
N ILE A 58 -6.74 7.82 -12.45
CA ILE A 58 -5.70 8.77 -12.86
C ILE A 58 -5.10 8.33 -14.20
N SER A 59 -4.94 9.29 -15.11
CA SER A 59 -4.40 9.06 -16.45
C SER A 59 -3.47 10.20 -16.86
N GLY A 60 -2.63 9.96 -17.87
CA GLY A 60 -1.67 10.95 -18.36
C GLY A 60 -0.49 11.22 -17.42
N VAL A 61 -0.23 10.32 -16.47
CA VAL A 61 0.92 10.36 -15.56
C VAL A 61 1.90 9.26 -15.94
N ASP A 62 3.17 9.61 -16.09
CA ASP A 62 4.28 8.67 -16.24
C ASP A 62 5.26 8.74 -15.05
N THR A 63 5.26 9.85 -14.32
CA THR A 63 6.19 10.14 -13.23
C THR A 63 5.45 10.23 -11.90
N VAL A 64 5.93 9.53 -10.88
CA VAL A 64 5.38 9.55 -9.53
C VAL A 64 6.40 10.13 -8.56
N ILE A 65 5.93 11.00 -7.66
CA ILE A 65 6.69 11.59 -6.56
C ILE A 65 6.17 10.94 -5.27
N PRO A 66 6.86 9.91 -4.75
CA PRO A 66 6.51 9.28 -3.48
C PRO A 66 6.71 10.25 -2.32
N GLY A 67 5.96 10.08 -1.23
CA GLY A 67 6.01 11.03 -0.10
C GLY A 67 7.41 11.21 0.49
N HIS A 68 8.20 10.14 0.53
CA HIS A 68 9.43 10.08 1.30
C HIS A 68 10.64 9.49 0.52
N ASN A 69 10.56 9.37 -0.80
CA ASN A 69 11.74 9.08 -1.63
C ASN A 69 12.54 10.36 -1.90
N THR A 70 13.85 10.24 -2.14
CA THR A 70 14.67 11.37 -2.62
C THR A 70 14.74 11.47 -4.14
N TRP A 71 14.00 10.60 -4.85
CA TRP A 71 13.89 10.55 -6.32
C TRP A 71 12.44 10.21 -6.73
N VAL A 72 12.12 10.51 -7.99
CA VAL A 72 10.85 10.13 -8.63
C VAL A 72 10.92 8.70 -9.15
N VAL A 73 9.77 8.04 -9.29
CA VAL A 73 9.64 6.67 -9.78
C VAL A 73 8.64 6.63 -10.93
N ASP A 74 8.58 5.51 -11.66
CA ASP A 74 7.68 5.40 -12.81
C ASP A 74 6.24 5.11 -12.33
N TRP A 75 5.25 5.51 -13.13
CA TRP A 75 3.85 5.15 -12.88
C TRP A 75 3.66 3.63 -12.70
N THR A 76 4.43 2.82 -13.44
CA THR A 76 4.40 1.36 -13.31
C THR A 76 4.83 0.86 -11.93
N ASP A 77 5.70 1.58 -11.23
CA ASP A 77 6.09 1.23 -9.85
C ASP A 77 4.94 1.46 -8.88
N PHE A 78 4.17 2.53 -9.06
CA PHE A 78 2.96 2.80 -8.26
C PHE A 78 1.86 1.76 -8.51
N VAL A 79 1.69 1.33 -9.77
CA VAL A 79 0.77 0.24 -10.12
C VAL A 79 1.23 -1.08 -9.49
N ALA A 80 2.53 -1.40 -9.56
CA ALA A 80 3.07 -2.60 -8.95
C ALA A 80 2.94 -2.59 -7.43
N PHE A 81 3.14 -1.44 -6.79
CA PHE A 81 2.94 -1.25 -5.35
C PHE A 81 1.48 -1.47 -4.94
N THR A 82 0.54 -0.99 -5.76
CA THR A 82 -0.91 -1.23 -5.59
C THR A 82 -1.23 -2.72 -5.64
N GLY A 83 -0.67 -3.44 -6.62
CA GLY A 83 -0.84 -4.89 -6.72
C GLY A 83 -0.22 -5.64 -5.54
N PHE A 84 0.98 -5.25 -5.11
CA PHE A 84 1.67 -5.83 -3.96
C PHE A 84 0.86 -5.73 -2.67
N TYR A 85 0.31 -4.56 -2.36
CA TYR A 85 -0.47 -4.37 -1.15
C TYR A 85 -1.80 -5.16 -1.19
N ASN A 86 -2.50 -5.15 -2.32
CA ASN A 86 -3.77 -5.86 -2.43
C ASN A 86 -3.58 -7.39 -2.47
N ASP A 87 -2.47 -7.90 -3.01
CA ASP A 87 -2.12 -9.32 -2.89
C ASP A 87 -1.92 -9.74 -1.43
N MET A 88 -1.25 -8.90 -0.63
CA MET A 88 -1.17 -9.11 0.82
C MET A 88 -2.55 -9.14 1.48
N LEU A 89 -3.44 -8.19 1.16
CA LEU A 89 -4.81 -8.20 1.67
C LEU A 89 -5.55 -9.49 1.33
N ASP A 90 -5.42 -10.00 0.10
CA ASP A 90 -6.07 -11.23 -0.33
C ASP A 90 -5.53 -12.46 0.42
N GLN A 91 -4.21 -12.57 0.59
CA GLN A 91 -3.60 -13.67 1.37
C GLN A 91 -4.02 -13.62 2.85
N VAL A 92 -4.11 -12.43 3.43
CA VAL A 92 -4.54 -12.21 4.82
C VAL A 92 -6.01 -12.57 4.99
N ARG A 93 -6.89 -12.10 4.11
CA ARG A 93 -8.32 -12.45 4.11
C ARG A 93 -8.53 -13.95 3.98
N ALA A 94 -7.77 -14.62 3.11
CA ALA A 94 -7.82 -16.07 2.96
C ALA A 94 -7.36 -16.79 4.25
N SER A 95 -6.34 -16.27 4.94
CA SER A 95 -5.88 -16.81 6.22
C SER A 95 -6.91 -16.61 7.34
N HIS A 96 -7.53 -15.44 7.41
CA HIS A 96 -8.62 -15.15 8.34
C HIS A 96 -9.83 -16.07 8.10
N ALA A 97 -10.24 -16.23 6.83
CA ALA A 97 -11.33 -17.14 6.46
C ALA A 97 -11.03 -18.62 6.79
N ALA A 98 -9.74 -18.99 6.85
CA ALA A 98 -9.29 -20.31 7.29
C ALA A 98 -9.16 -20.45 8.82
N GLY A 99 -9.53 -19.42 9.59
CA GLY A 99 -9.51 -19.42 11.05
C GLY A 99 -8.14 -19.22 11.70
N ARG A 100 -7.15 -18.72 10.95
CA ARG A 100 -5.80 -18.44 11.46
C ARG A 100 -5.77 -17.14 12.27
N SER A 101 -4.89 -17.05 13.27
CA SER A 101 -4.60 -15.81 13.97
C SER A 101 -3.87 -14.79 13.08
N ALA A 102 -3.79 -13.52 13.52
CA ALA A 102 -3.05 -12.49 12.82
C ALA A 102 -1.55 -12.84 12.71
N GLU A 103 -0.97 -13.40 13.76
CA GLU A 103 0.42 -13.86 13.78
C GLU A 103 0.65 -14.98 12.77
N GLU A 104 -0.22 -15.99 12.76
CA GLU A 104 -0.14 -17.10 11.80
C GLU A 104 -0.30 -16.62 10.35
N ALA A 105 -1.18 -15.65 10.10
CA ALA A 105 -1.34 -15.04 8.78
C ALA A 105 -0.09 -14.26 8.35
N ALA A 106 0.51 -13.49 9.25
CA ALA A 106 1.75 -12.76 8.97
C ALA A 106 2.93 -13.72 8.69
N GLU A 107 3.04 -14.81 9.44
CA GLU A 107 4.05 -15.85 9.23
C GLU A 107 3.81 -16.64 7.94
N ALA A 108 2.55 -16.79 7.50
CA ALA A 108 2.18 -17.47 6.27
C ALA A 108 2.35 -16.61 5.01
N TYR A 109 2.31 -15.27 5.14
CA TYR A 109 2.40 -14.35 4.00
C TYR A 109 3.69 -14.54 3.21
N ARG A 110 3.58 -14.62 1.89
CA ARG A 110 4.73 -14.70 0.98
C ARG A 110 4.58 -13.65 -0.10
N VAL A 111 5.62 -12.85 -0.31
CA VAL A 111 5.65 -11.89 -1.42
C VAL A 111 5.73 -12.67 -2.75
N PRO A 112 4.77 -12.50 -3.67
CA PRO A 112 4.85 -13.07 -5.01
C PRO A 112 6.10 -12.59 -5.76
N ALA A 113 6.64 -13.42 -6.65
CA ALA A 113 7.82 -13.07 -7.45
C ALA A 113 7.65 -11.78 -8.27
N ALA A 114 6.42 -11.50 -8.72
CA ALA A 114 6.05 -10.28 -9.45
C ALA A 114 6.23 -8.99 -8.63
N PHE A 115 6.34 -9.10 -7.31
CA PHE A 115 6.50 -7.99 -6.37
C PHE A 115 7.82 -8.06 -5.59
N SER A 116 8.78 -8.86 -6.09
CA SER A 116 10.10 -9.07 -5.45
C SER A 116 10.93 -7.78 -5.24
N GLN A 117 10.59 -6.70 -5.96
CA GLN A 117 11.16 -5.37 -5.80
C GLN A 117 10.71 -4.64 -4.52
N PHE A 118 9.63 -5.08 -3.85
CA PHE A 118 9.14 -4.48 -2.61
C PHE A 118 9.57 -5.32 -1.40
N PRO A 119 10.44 -4.77 -0.52
CA PRO A 119 10.81 -5.45 0.71
C PRO A 119 9.61 -5.73 1.61
N ALA A 120 9.62 -6.91 2.25
CA ALA A 120 8.64 -7.28 3.26
C ALA A 120 9.31 -7.70 4.57
N PRO A 121 9.90 -6.75 5.33
CA PRO A 121 10.47 -7.06 6.63
C PRO A 121 9.40 -7.66 7.55
N PRO A 122 9.68 -8.78 8.27
CA PRO A 122 8.68 -9.47 9.08
C PRO A 122 7.93 -8.57 10.06
N GLU A 123 8.61 -7.60 10.68
CA GLU A 123 8.00 -6.66 11.62
C GLU A 123 6.98 -5.71 10.97
N ASN A 124 7.19 -5.35 9.70
CA ASN A 124 6.27 -4.51 8.96
C ASN A 124 5.08 -5.32 8.44
N VAL A 125 5.32 -6.57 8.01
CA VAL A 125 4.26 -7.51 7.65
C VAL A 125 3.35 -7.73 8.86
N GLN A 126 3.91 -8.11 10.01
CA GLN A 126 3.15 -8.35 11.25
C GLN A 126 2.28 -7.16 11.62
N ARG A 127 2.82 -5.94 11.54
CA ARG A 127 2.08 -4.71 11.84
C ARG A 127 0.91 -4.50 10.87
N ALA A 128 1.16 -4.60 9.57
CA ALA A 128 0.14 -4.42 8.55
C ALA A 128 -0.97 -5.48 8.65
N VAL A 129 -0.60 -6.74 8.84
CA VAL A 129 -1.55 -7.85 9.03
C VAL A 129 -2.39 -7.63 10.29
N GLY A 130 -1.78 -7.17 11.38
CA GLY A 130 -2.49 -6.82 12.61
C GLY A 130 -3.60 -5.79 12.35
N TRP A 131 -3.28 -4.68 11.67
CA TRP A 131 -4.27 -3.67 11.31
C TRP A 131 -5.38 -4.20 10.41
N VAL A 132 -5.06 -5.08 9.46
CA VAL A 132 -6.09 -5.72 8.63
C VAL A 132 -7.02 -6.58 9.49
N TYR A 133 -6.48 -7.38 10.40
CA TYR A 133 -7.27 -8.22 11.31
C TYR A 133 -8.15 -7.40 12.25
N ASP A 134 -7.70 -6.22 12.70
CA ASP A 134 -8.50 -5.31 13.53
C ASP A 134 -9.72 -4.74 12.77
N GLU A 135 -9.71 -4.78 11.44
CA GLU A 135 -10.75 -4.25 10.55
C GLU A 135 -11.65 -5.33 9.90
N LEU A 136 -11.34 -6.63 10.08
CA LEU A 136 -12.09 -7.77 9.53
C LEU A 136 -13.14 -8.32 10.50
#